data_AF-A0A1Z4UXR0-F1
#
_entry.id   AF-A0A1Z4UXR0-F1
#
_cell.length_a   1.000
_cell.length_b   1.000
_cell.length_c   1.000
_cell.angle_alpha   90.00
_cell.angle_beta   90.00
_cell.angle_gamma   90.00
#
_symmetry.space_group_name_H-M   'P 1'
#
loop_
_entity.id
_entity.type
_entity.pdbx_description
1 polymer ?
#
loop_
_entity_poly.entity_id
_entity_poly.type
_entity_poly.pdbx_seq_one_letter_code
_entity_poly.pdbx_strand_id
1 'polypeptide(L)' 'MMFLIDTHTFIWYVTDNSRLSNQVLELINDENNQIFLSIASVWEMGIKHGLGKLTFNLPFQTFMTQQISIKIKKPPA' A
#
# COMPACT_ATOMS: atom_id res chain seq x y z
N MET A 1 10.80 -2.68 13.21
CA MET A 1 11.04 -1.22 12.99
C MET A 1 9.80 -0.58 12.36
N MET A 2 9.72 0.75 12.29
CA MET A 2 8.61 1.45 11.64
C MET A 2 9.05 1.96 10.27
N PHE A 3 8.29 1.64 9.22
CA PHE A 3 8.53 2.09 7.86
C PHE A 3 7.30 2.79 7.30
N LEU A 4 7.51 3.97 6.70
CA LEU A 4 6.51 4.63 5.89
C LEU A 4 6.84 4.34 4.42
N ILE A 5 5.92 3.70 3.71
CA ILE A 5 6.12 3.34 2.30
C ILE A 5 5.52 4.40 1.37
N ASP A 6 6.19 4.60 0.23
CA ASP A 6 5.68 5.45 -0.84
C ASP A 6 4.46 4.81 -1.52
N THR A 7 3.64 5.64 -2.15
CA THR A 7 2.52 5.24 -3.00
C THR A 7 2.92 4.21 -4.06
N HIS A 8 4.05 4.39 -4.76
CA HIS A 8 4.46 3.43 -5.79
C HIS A 8 4.87 2.07 -5.21
N THR A 9 5.57 2.08 -4.07
CA THR A 9 5.96 0.86 -3.35
C THR A 9 4.73 0.08 -2.92
N PHE A 10 3.73 0.76 -2.35
CA PHE A 10 2.46 0.15 -1.99
C PHE A 10 1.78 -0.48 -3.20
N ILE A 11 1.62 0.27 -4.31
CA ILE A 11 0.98 -0.22 -5.53
C ILE A 11 1.68 -1.47 -6.05
N TRP A 12 3.01 -1.46 -6.17
CA TRP A 12 3.75 -2.62 -6.66
C TRP A 12 3.64 -3.83 -5.73
N TYR A 13 3.61 -3.60 -4.42
CA TYR A 13 3.46 -4.66 -3.44
C TYR A 13 2.10 -5.36 -3.56
N VAL A 14 1.00 -4.61 -3.61
CA VAL A 14 -0.36 -5.18 -3.64
C VAL A 14 -0.79 -5.68 -5.02
N THR A 15 -0.09 -5.28 -6.08
CA THR A 15 -0.33 -5.77 -7.45
C THR A 15 0.61 -6.91 -7.84
N ASP A 16 1.40 -7.41 -6.88
CA ASP A 16 2.39 -8.47 -7.06
C ASP A 16 3.33 -8.18 -8.25
N ASN A 17 3.76 -6.93 -8.35
CA ASN A 17 4.58 -6.45 -9.44
C ASN A 17 6.07 -6.73 -9.12
N SER A 18 6.77 -7.37 -10.04
CA SER A 18 8.19 -7.78 -9.91
C SER A 18 9.21 -6.63 -9.86
N ARG A 19 8.75 -5.37 -9.69
CA ARG A 19 9.57 -4.16 -9.61
C ARG A 19 10.12 -3.88 -8.22
N LEU A 20 9.65 -4.59 -7.18
CA LEU A 20 10.21 -4.46 -5.83
C LEU A 20 11.45 -5.33 -5.68
N SER A 21 12.48 -4.78 -5.04
CA SER A 21 13.67 -5.57 -4.68
C SER A 21 13.32 -6.57 -3.58
N ASN A 22 14.04 -7.69 -3.55
CA ASN A 22 13.85 -8.73 -2.52
C ASN A 22 13.99 -8.15 -1.11
N GLN A 23 14.93 -7.23 -0.89
CA GLN A 23 15.11 -6.56 0.40
C GLN A 23 13.86 -5.80 0.84
N VAL A 24 13.17 -5.11 -0.07
CA VAL A 24 11.94 -4.37 0.26
C VAL A 24 10.81 -5.36 0.59
N LEU A 25 10.71 -6.46 -0.16
CA LEU A 25 9.73 -7.51 0.13
C LEU A 25 9.98 -8.16 1.49
N GLU A 26 11.24 -8.45 1.84
CA GLU A 26 11.62 -8.98 3.16
C GLU A 26 11.24 -8.00 4.28
N LEU A 27 11.54 -6.71 4.12
CA LEU A 27 11.19 -5.69 5.11
C LEU A 27 9.68 -5.54 5.31
N ILE A 28 8.89 -5.58 4.23
CA ILE A 28 7.43 -5.46 4.28
C ILE A 28 6.77 -6.73 4.83
N ASN A 29 7.32 -7.92 4.53
CA ASN A 29 6.76 -9.20 4.97
C ASN A 29 7.22 -9.64 6.37
N ASP A 30 8.27 -9.02 6.93
CA ASP A 30 8.71 -9.26 8.30
C ASP A 30 7.69 -8.72 9.32
N GLU A 31 7.11 -9.61 10.11
CA GLU A 31 6.07 -9.30 11.10
C GLU A 31 6.55 -8.43 12.27
N ASN A 32 7.87 -8.32 12.44
CA ASN A 32 8.51 -7.43 13.42
C ASN A 32 8.57 -5.97 12.93
N ASN A 33 8.21 -5.74 11.67
CA ASN A 33 8.13 -4.41 11.08
C ASN A 33 6.69 -3.91 11.03
N GLN A 34 6.52 -2.64 11.36
CA GLN A 34 5.27 -1.92 11.21
C GLN A 34 5.34 -1.10 9.94
N ILE A 35 4.46 -1.41 9.00
CA ILE A 35 4.39 -0.76 7.70
C ILE A 35 3.23 0.23 7.72
N PHE A 36 3.52 1.50 7.47
CA PHE A 36 2.57 2.59 7.41
C PHE A 36 2.42 3.07 5.98
N LEU A 37 1.19 3.46 5.63
CA LEU A 37 0.87 4.17 4.39
C LEU A 37 0.30 5.54 4.77
N SER A 38 0.81 6.59 4.15
CA SER A 38 0.31 7.95 4.41
C SER A 38 -1.12 8.11 3.88
N ILE A 39 -1.95 8.85 4.61
CA ILE A 39 -3.28 9.24 4.13
C ILE A 39 -3.19 10.11 2.86
N ALA A 40 -2.11 10.89 2.71
CA ALA A 40 -1.86 11.66 1.50
C ALA A 40 -1.66 10.73 0.28
N SER A 41 -0.92 9.63 0.45
CA SER A 41 -0.75 8.61 -0.58
C SER A 41 -2.10 8.02 -1.02
N VAL A 42 -3.00 7.74 -0.06
CA VAL A 42 -4.36 7.26 -0.37
C VAL A 42 -5.15 8.29 -1.16
N TRP A 43 -5.08 9.55 -0.77
CA TRP A 43 -5.77 10.64 -1.46
C TRP A 43 -5.26 10.84 -2.89
N GLU A 44 -3.95 10.86 -3.10
CA GLU A 44 -3.34 10.96 -4.43
C GLU A 44 -3.72 9.77 -5.33
N MET A 45 -3.76 8.55 -4.78
CA MET A 45 -4.26 7.38 -5.53
C MET A 45 -5.72 7.56 -5.93
N GLY A 46 -6.56 8.06 -5.04
CA GLY A 46 -7.97 8.34 -5.32
C GLY A 46 -8.14 9.36 -6.46
N ILE A 47 -7.36 10.44 -6.46
CA ILE A 47 -7.36 11.42 -7.56
C ILE A 47 -6.90 10.78 -8.86
N LYS A 48 -5.77 10.06 -8.84
CA LYS A 48 -5.24 9.41 -10.05
C LYS A 48 -6.22 8.38 -10.60
N HIS A 49 -6.93 7.65 -9.74
CA HIS A 49 -7.99 6.73 -10.13
C HIS A 49 -9.19 7.45 -10.75
N GLY A 50 -9.66 8.53 -10.15
CA GLY A 50 -10.74 9.36 -10.71
C GLY A 50 -10.40 9.98 -12.07
N LEU A 51 -9.11 10.25 -12.31
CA LEU A 51 -8.60 10.73 -13.60
C LEU A 51 -8.31 9.60 -14.62
N GLY A 52 -8.54 8.33 -14.28
CA GLY A 52 -8.23 7.18 -15.13
C GLY A 52 -6.74 6.91 -15.34
N LYS A 53 -5.86 7.53 -14.54
CA LYS A 53 -4.39 7.36 -14.60
C LYS A 53 -3.90 6.18 -13.78
N LEU A 54 -4.76 5.62 -12.92
CA LEU A 54 -4.47 4.48 -12.07
C LEU A 54 -5.72 3.59 -12.02
N THR A 55 -5.59 2.35 -12.45
CA THR A 55 -6.72 1.43 -12.56
C THR A 55 -6.48 0.23 -11.67
N PHE A 56 -7.52 -0.19 -10.94
CA PHE A 56 -7.50 -1.39 -10.12
C PHE A 56 -8.61 -2.34 -10.59
N ASN A 57 -8.43 -3.64 -10.35
CA ASN A 57 -9.42 -4.67 -10.71
C ASN A 57 -10.70 -4.62 -9.85
N LEU A 58 -10.70 -3.76 -8.83
CA LEU A 58 -11.80 -3.55 -7.90
C LEU A 58 -12.08 -2.04 -7.77
N PRO A 59 -13.29 -1.64 -7.37
CA PRO A 59 -13.57 -0.26 -6.99
C PRO A 59 -12.56 0.24 -5.96
N PHE A 60 -12.04 1.45 -6.13
CA PHE A 60 -10.95 2.00 -5.32
C PHE A 60 -11.18 1.85 -3.81
N GLN A 61 -12.37 2.17 -3.32
CA GLN A 61 -12.70 2.05 -1.89
C GLN A 61 -12.64 0.59 -1.40
N THR A 62 -13.19 -0.35 -2.17
CA THR A 62 -13.14 -1.78 -1.86
C THR A 62 -11.70 -2.29 -1.84
N PHE A 63 -10.91 -1.90 -2.85
CA PHE A 63 -9.50 -2.22 -2.94
C PHE A 63 -8.72 -1.72 -1.72
N MET A 64 -8.85 -0.43 -1.37
CA MET A 64 -8.14 0.15 -0.24
C MET A 64 -8.54 -0.50 1.09
N THR A 65 -9.82 -0.81 1.28
CA THR A 65 -10.31 -1.44 2.53
C THR A 65 -9.71 -2.83 2.71
N GLN A 66 -9.65 -3.63 1.63
CA GLN A 66 -9.03 -4.96 1.67
C GLN A 66 -7.54 -4.87 1.99
N GLN A 67 -6.79 -4.03 1.28
CA GLN A 67 -5.34 -3.98 1.42
C GLN A 67 -4.88 -3.38 2.77
N ILE A 68 -5.60 -2.39 3.31
CA ILE A 68 -5.27 -1.81 4.61
C ILE A 68 -5.63 -2.77 5.76
N SER A 69 -6.75 -3.49 5.65
CA SER A 69 -7.23 -4.37 6.73
C SER A 69 -6.44 -5.67 6.86
N ILE A 70 -5.77 -6.11 5.79
CA ILE A 70 -5.06 -7.41 5.76
C ILE A 70 -3.65 -7.32 6.35
N LYS A 71 -2.96 -6.16 6.31
CA LYS A 71 -1.54 -6.08 6.74
C LYS A 71 -1.12 -4.86 7.55
N ILE A 72 -1.94 -3.82 7.69
CA ILE A 72 -1.54 -2.61 8.42
C ILE A 72 -2.10 -2.70 9.84
N LYS A 73 -1.26 -3.15 10.79
CA LYS A 73 -1.59 -3.12 12.22
C LYS A 73 -2.00 -1.69 12.58
N LYS A 74 -3.22 -1.55 13.10
CA LYS A 74 -3.76 -0.28 13.61
C LYS A 74 -2.74 0.31 14.60
N PRO A 75 -2.39 1.60 14.51
CA PRO A 75 -1.50 2.21 15.50
C PRO A 75 -2.14 2.05 16.89
N PRO A 76 -1.34 1.79 17.94
CA PRO A 76 -1.86 1.79 19.30
C PRO A 76 -2.45 3.17 19.61
N ALA A 77 -3.62 3.16 20.25
CA ALA A 77 -4.38 4.34 20.66
C ALA A 77 -3.59 5.21 21.65
#